data_AF-A0A4Y2EE53-F1
#
_entry.id   AF-A0A4Y2EE53-F1
#
_cell.length_a   1.000
_cell.length_b   1.000
_cell.length_c   1.000
_cell.angle_alpha   90.00
_cell.angle_beta   90.00
_cell.angle_gamma   90.00
#
_symmetry.space_group_name_H-M   'P 1'
#
loop_
_entity.id
_entity.type
_entity.pdbx_description
1 polymer ?
#
loop_
_entity_poly.entity_id
_entity_poly.type
_entity_poly.pdbx_seq_one_letter_code
_entity_poly.pdbx_strand_id
1 'polypeptide(L)'
;MGKAADLSEFDRGQIVMLRRFGTSITETTRLVGCSRSAVVSIHAKWINDGDTSSRRQGVGRPRVTKEKGRRRLSRSVKKKRRQTVAQLTAQYNAGPTESVSEHKVQRTLSDCAADVPLVCLC
;
A
#
# COMPACT_ATOMS: atom_id res chain seq x y z
N MET A 1 -26.49 -5.08 8.39
CA MET A 1 -25.66 -5.83 7.43
C MET A 1 -24.23 -5.83 7.98
N GLY A 2 -23.78 -6.96 8.52
CA GLY A 2 -22.54 -7.03 9.31
C GLY A 2 -21.31 -6.67 8.48
N LYS A 3 -20.36 -5.94 9.07
CA LYS A 3 -19.04 -5.71 8.47
C LYS A 3 -18.46 -7.08 8.08
N ALA A 4 -18.08 -7.25 6.81
CA ALA A 4 -17.33 -8.41 6.39
C ALA A 4 -16.00 -8.40 7.13
N ALA A 5 -15.91 -9.16 8.24
CA ALA A 5 -14.62 -9.50 8.80
C ALA A 5 -13.91 -10.34 7.73
N ASP A 6 -12.76 -9.85 7.26
CA ASP A 6 -11.92 -10.66 6.39
C ASP A 6 -11.60 -11.97 7.13
N LEU A 7 -11.73 -13.10 6.42
CA LEU A 7 -11.32 -14.40 6.96
C LEU A 7 -9.88 -14.34 7.46
N SER A 8 -9.62 -15.04 8.57
CA SER A 8 -8.28 -15.09 9.14
C SER A 8 -7.29 -15.72 8.14
N GLU A 9 -6.01 -15.35 8.21
CA GLU A 9 -4.99 -15.97 7.34
C GLU A 9 -4.94 -17.49 7.54
N PHE A 10 -5.25 -17.98 8.74
CA PHE A 10 -5.38 -19.41 9.04
C PHE A 10 -6.53 -20.07 8.26
N ASP A 11 -7.74 -19.50 8.31
CA ASP A 11 -8.90 -20.04 7.57
C ASP A 11 -8.67 -20.03 6.06
N ARG A 12 -8.03 -18.98 5.54
CA ARG A 12 -7.65 -18.88 4.13
C ARG A 12 -6.62 -19.96 3.76
N GLY A 13 -5.67 -20.23 4.65
CA GLY A 13 -4.72 -21.34 4.52
C GLY A 13 -5.40 -22.71 4.50
N GLN A 14 -6.37 -22.94 5.40
CA GLN A 14 -7.16 -24.18 5.42
C GLN A 14 -7.94 -24.38 4.12
N ILE A 15 -8.56 -23.32 3.58
CA ILE A 15 -9.27 -23.38 2.29
C ILE A 15 -8.32 -23.83 1.17
N VAL A 16 -7.12 -23.25 1.08
CA VAL A 16 -6.16 -23.63 0.04
C VAL A 16 -5.65 -25.05 0.23
N MET A 17 -5.35 -25.44 1.47
CA MET A 17 -4.94 -26.80 1.81
C MET A 17 -6.01 -27.81 1.35
N LEU A 18 -7.25 -27.65 1.82
CA LEU A 18 -8.37 -28.54 1.50
C LEU A 18 -8.62 -28.64 -0.01
N ARG A 19 -8.58 -27.52 -0.72
CA ARG A 19 -8.76 -27.50 -2.18
C ARG A 19 -7.61 -28.19 -2.92
N ARG A 20 -6.37 -28.07 -2.44
CA ARG A 20 -5.20 -28.78 -2.98
C ARG A 20 -5.30 -30.30 -2.75
N PHE A 21 -5.92 -30.72 -1.66
CA PHE A 21 -6.23 -32.14 -1.39
C PHE A 21 -7.47 -32.65 -2.16
N GLY A 22 -8.06 -31.85 -3.04
CA GLY A 22 -9.18 -32.28 -3.90
C GLY A 22 -10.55 -32.30 -3.22
N THR A 23 -10.67 -31.77 -1.99
CA THR A 23 -11.98 -31.70 -1.32
C THR A 23 -12.95 -30.77 -2.06
N SER A 24 -14.25 -31.11 -1.98
CA SER A 24 -15.30 -30.37 -2.66
C SER A 24 -15.51 -28.98 -2.04
N ILE A 25 -16.07 -28.03 -2.81
CA ILE A 25 -16.40 -26.70 -2.32
C ILE A 25 -17.37 -26.78 -1.13
N THR A 26 -18.41 -27.61 -1.24
CA THR A 26 -19.42 -27.78 -0.19
C THR A 26 -18.80 -28.33 1.11
N GLU A 27 -17.89 -29.28 1.00
CA GLU A 27 -17.21 -29.85 2.15
C GLU A 27 -16.23 -28.85 2.79
N THR A 28 -15.48 -28.11 1.97
CA THR A 28 -14.62 -27.02 2.44
C THR A 28 -15.41 -25.96 3.22
N THR A 29 -16.60 -25.57 2.72
CA THR A 29 -17.45 -24.61 3.44
C THR A 29 -17.93 -25.14 4.79
N ARG A 30 -18.19 -26.44 4.91
CA ARG A 30 -18.61 -27.07 6.17
C ARG A 30 -17.46 -27.15 7.16
N LEU A 31 -16.27 -27.53 6.70
CA LEU A 31 -15.07 -27.68 7.53
C LEU A 31 -14.55 -26.35 8.07
N VAL A 32 -14.49 -25.33 7.21
CA VAL A 32 -13.95 -24.00 7.58
C VAL A 32 -15.05 -23.10 8.18
N GLY A 33 -16.32 -23.40 7.95
CA GLY A 33 -17.44 -22.59 8.46
C GLY A 33 -17.61 -21.25 7.73
N CYS A 34 -17.29 -21.20 6.44
CA CYS A 34 -17.37 -19.98 5.63
C CYS A 34 -18.29 -20.13 4.40
N SER A 35 -18.58 -19.03 3.70
CA SER A 35 -19.45 -19.06 2.53
C SER A 35 -18.81 -19.74 1.32
N ARG A 36 -19.64 -20.31 0.44
CA ARG A 36 -19.18 -20.86 -0.86
C ARG A 36 -18.43 -19.82 -1.70
N SER A 37 -18.87 -18.56 -1.66
CA SER A 37 -18.22 -17.46 -2.37
C SER A 37 -16.83 -17.15 -1.83
N ALA A 38 -16.62 -17.24 -0.51
CA ALA A 38 -15.30 -17.08 0.09
C ALA A 38 -14.33 -18.18 -0.38
N VAL A 39 -14.77 -19.44 -0.35
CA VAL A 39 -13.97 -20.58 -0.84
C VAL A 39 -13.57 -20.40 -2.30
N VAL A 40 -14.52 -20.05 -3.17
CA VAL A 40 -14.27 -19.85 -4.60
C VAL A 40 -13.31 -18.69 -4.84
N SER A 41 -13.54 -17.54 -4.21
CA SER A 41 -12.71 -16.35 -4.40
C SER A 41 -11.28 -16.53 -3.88
N ILE A 42 -11.11 -17.17 -2.72
CA ILE A 42 -9.77 -17.46 -2.16
C ILE A 42 -9.03 -18.47 -3.02
N HIS A 43 -9.70 -19.54 -3.44
CA HIS A 43 -9.08 -20.54 -4.32
C HIS A 43 -8.67 -19.93 -5.66
N ALA A 44 -9.52 -19.11 -6.28
CA ALA A 44 -9.18 -18.41 -7.52
C ALA A 44 -8.01 -17.44 -7.33
N LYS A 45 -8.02 -16.65 -6.24
CA LYS A 45 -6.90 -15.75 -5.91
C LYS A 45 -5.60 -16.52 -5.77
N TRP A 46 -5.61 -17.66 -5.06
CA TRP A 46 -4.43 -18.49 -4.88
C TRP A 46 -3.89 -19.06 -6.21
N ILE A 47 -4.77 -19.52 -7.11
CA ILE A 47 -4.36 -20.02 -8.43
C ILE A 47 -3.72 -18.91 -9.29
N ASN A 48 -4.25 -17.69 -9.22
CA ASN A 48 -3.77 -16.58 -10.05
C ASN A 48 -2.51 -15.90 -9.47
N ASP A 49 -2.50 -15.64 -8.17
CA ASP A 49 -1.50 -14.79 -7.51
C ASP A 49 -0.48 -15.60 -6.69
N GLY A 50 -0.77 -16.88 -6.41
CA GLY A 50 0.01 -17.71 -5.48
C GLY A 50 -0.13 -17.30 -4.01
N ASP A 51 -0.93 -16.27 -3.71
CA ASP A 51 -1.07 -15.68 -2.38
C ASP A 51 -2.44 -15.97 -1.76
N THR A 52 -2.42 -16.27 -0.45
CA THR A 52 -3.61 -16.49 0.37
C THR A 52 -3.91 -15.32 1.29
N SER A 53 -3.01 -14.34 1.42
CA SER A 53 -3.19 -13.20 2.30
C SER A 53 -4.42 -12.38 1.89
N SER A 54 -5.10 -11.81 2.89
CA SER A 54 -6.12 -10.79 2.69
C SER A 54 -5.52 -9.40 2.42
N ARG A 55 -4.21 -9.22 2.67
CA ARG A 55 -3.53 -7.94 2.48
C ARG A 55 -3.61 -7.51 1.03
N ARG A 56 -4.20 -6.33 0.82
CA ARG A 56 -4.19 -5.67 -0.48
C ARG A 56 -2.86 -4.96 -0.65
N GLN A 57 -2.03 -5.44 -1.56
CA GLN A 57 -0.84 -4.69 -1.98
C GLN A 57 -1.21 -3.70 -3.07
N GLY A 58 -0.56 -2.53 -3.09
CA GLY A 58 -0.74 -1.55 -4.17
C GLY A 58 -2.11 -0.84 -4.20
N VAL A 59 -2.88 -0.90 -3.11
CA VAL A 59 -4.13 -0.11 -3.00
C VAL A 59 -3.82 1.37 -2.84
N GLY A 60 -4.40 2.18 -3.73
CA GLY A 60 -4.33 3.64 -3.67
C GLY A 60 -3.90 4.26 -5.00
N ARG A 61 -4.09 5.58 -5.12
CA ARG A 61 -3.67 6.33 -6.30
C ARG A 61 -2.13 6.37 -6.37
N PRO A 62 -1.51 6.02 -7.52
CA PRO A 62 -0.08 6.20 -7.71
C PRO A 62 0.35 7.63 -7.37
N ARG A 63 1.43 7.75 -6.61
CA ARG A 63 1.97 9.06 -6.23
C ARG A 63 2.71 9.66 -7.42
N VAL A 64 2.46 10.95 -7.67
CA VAL A 64 3.21 11.75 -8.66
C VAL A 64 4.70 11.75 -8.33
N THR A 65 5.03 11.90 -7.04
CA THR A 65 6.41 11.81 -6.57
C THR A 65 6.86 10.35 -6.45
N LYS A 66 7.52 9.86 -7.50
CA LYS A 66 8.20 8.55 -7.49
C LYS A 66 9.37 8.53 -6.49
N GLU A 67 9.89 7.34 -6.21
CA GLU A 67 10.99 7.12 -5.25
C GLU A 67 12.23 8.00 -5.53
N LYS A 68 12.60 8.21 -6.81
CA LYS A 68 13.68 9.13 -7.19
C LYS A 68 13.40 10.57 -6.75
N GLY A 69 12.15 11.03 -6.89
CA GLY A 69 11.70 12.34 -6.44
C GLY A 69 11.76 12.47 -4.92
N ARG A 70 11.30 11.44 -4.20
CA ARG A 70 11.39 11.36 -2.73
C ARG A 70 12.83 11.51 -2.26
N ARG A 71 13.77 10.74 -2.83
CA ARG A 71 15.20 10.81 -2.50
C ARG A 71 15.82 12.19 -2.78
N ARG A 72 15.40 12.87 -3.86
CA ARG A 72 15.86 14.24 -4.17
C ARG A 72 15.39 15.22 -3.09
N LEU A 73 14.10 15.18 -2.73
CA LEU A 73 13.55 16.02 -1.67
C LEU A 73 14.23 15.78 -0.32
N SER A 74 14.42 14.52 0.07
CA SER A 74 15.14 14.19 1.31
C SER A 74 16.58 14.72 1.33
N ARG A 75 17.29 14.68 0.19
CA ARG A 75 18.64 15.25 0.07
C ARG A 75 18.63 16.77 0.18
N SER A 76 17.66 17.46 -0.44
CA SER A 76 17.53 18.92 -0.34
C SER A 76 17.32 19.38 1.10
N VAL A 77 16.40 18.72 1.84
CA VAL A 77 16.14 19.02 3.26
C VAL A 77 17.38 18.80 4.12
N LYS A 78 18.09 17.68 3.91
CA LYS A 78 19.34 17.39 4.66
C LYS A 78 20.43 18.45 4.42
N LYS A 79 20.55 18.95 3.19
CA LYS A 79 21.54 19.98 2.83
C LYS A 79 21.15 21.37 3.37
N LYS A 80 19.86 21.68 3.42
CA LYS A 80 19.35 23.01 3.80
C LYS A 80 18.16 22.90 4.76
N ARG A 81 18.47 22.63 6.04
CA ARG A 81 17.49 22.43 7.12
C ARG A 81 16.61 23.65 7.48
N ARG A 82 16.81 24.80 6.83
CA ARG A 82 16.08 26.06 7.09
C ARG A 82 15.20 26.52 5.91
N GLN A 83 15.12 25.76 4.82
CA GLN A 83 14.26 26.11 3.69
C GLN A 83 12.80 25.77 3.97
N THR A 84 11.88 26.62 3.50
CA THR A 84 10.43 26.41 3.58
C THR A 84 9.92 25.46 2.50
N VAL A 85 8.69 24.95 2.65
CA VAL A 85 8.06 24.07 1.64
C VAL A 85 8.02 24.75 0.27
N ALA A 86 7.69 26.04 0.22
CA ALA A 86 7.62 26.82 -1.02
C ALA A 86 8.97 26.85 -1.75
N GLN A 87 10.06 27.11 -1.02
CA GLN A 87 11.41 27.15 -1.59
C GLN A 87 11.86 25.77 -2.09
N LEU A 88 11.57 24.72 -1.31
CA LEU A 88 11.87 23.34 -1.71
C LEU A 88 11.07 22.93 -2.95
N THR A 89 9.82 23.39 -3.06
CA THR A 89 8.94 23.09 -4.19
C THR A 89 9.40 23.80 -5.46
N ALA A 90 9.74 25.08 -5.38
CA ALA A 90 10.33 25.82 -6.48
C ALA A 90 11.63 25.16 -6.97
N GLN A 91 12.52 24.78 -6.04
CA GLN A 91 13.76 24.09 -6.39
C GLN A 91 13.50 22.70 -6.98
N TYR A 92 12.51 21.97 -6.47
CA TYR A 92 12.17 20.64 -6.97
C TYR A 92 11.64 20.69 -8.39
N ASN A 93 10.79 21.68 -8.69
CA ASN A 93 10.14 21.88 -10.00
C ASN A 93 11.06 22.49 -11.07
N ALA A 94 12.23 23.03 -10.70
CA ALA A 94 13.21 23.58 -11.64
C ALA A 94 13.93 22.55 -12.53
N GLY A 95 13.41 21.33 -12.67
CA GLY A 95 14.06 20.26 -13.44
C GLY A 95 13.13 19.17 -14.00
N PRO A 96 12.12 18.67 -13.26
CA PRO A 96 11.14 17.73 -13.78
C PRO A 96 10.23 18.33 -14.85
N THR A 97 9.73 17.50 -15.77
CA THR A 97 8.67 17.87 -16.72
C THR A 97 7.30 18.01 -16.04
N GLU A 98 7.06 17.27 -14.96
CA GLU A 98 5.85 17.38 -14.14
C GLU A 98 6.12 18.19 -12.87
N SER A 99 5.43 19.32 -12.73
CA SER A 99 5.47 20.11 -11.51
C SER A 99 4.66 19.46 -10.39
N VAL A 100 5.12 19.67 -9.16
CA VAL A 100 4.50 19.14 -7.95
C VAL A 100 4.06 20.32 -7.08
N SER A 101 2.86 20.24 -6.51
CA SER A 101 2.37 21.28 -5.59
C SER A 101 3.05 21.18 -4.22
N GLU A 102 3.06 22.30 -3.49
CA GLU A 102 3.61 22.38 -2.14
C GLU A 102 3.00 21.33 -1.21
N HIS A 103 1.67 21.15 -1.26
CA HIS A 103 0.98 20.14 -0.46
C HIS A 103 1.47 18.70 -0.74
N LYS A 104 1.82 18.37 -1.99
CA LYS A 104 2.38 17.06 -2.34
C LYS A 104 3.82 16.92 -1.83
N VAL A 105 4.61 17.99 -1.85
CA VAL A 105 5.98 18.02 -1.28
C VAL A 105 5.91 17.82 0.23
N GLN A 106 5.06 18.57 0.94
CA GLN A 106 4.85 18.46 2.38
C GLN A 106 4.44 17.05 2.81
N ARG A 107 3.45 16.46 2.12
CA ARG A 107 3.04 15.05 2.36
C ARG A 107 4.20 14.08 2.14
N THR A 108 4.96 14.26 1.07
CA THR A 108 6.12 13.42 0.77
C THR A 108 7.20 13.53 1.84
N LEU A 109 7.47 14.73 2.34
CA LEU A 109 8.45 14.96 3.41
C LEU A 109 8.01 14.32 4.73
N SER A 110 6.73 14.46 5.08
CA SER A 110 6.13 13.84 6.26
C SER A 110 6.26 12.31 6.24
N ASP A 111 6.11 11.70 5.06
CA ASP A 111 6.23 10.24 4.89
C ASP A 111 7.68 9.72 4.82
N CYS A 112 8.68 10.60 4.70
CA CYS A 112 10.07 10.22 4.39
C CYS A 112 11.03 10.33 5.58
N ALA A 113 10.72 11.03 6.67
CA ALA A 113 11.65 11.15 7.79
C ALA A 113 10.99 11.60 9.10
N ALA A 114 11.44 10.99 10.20
CA ALA A 114 11.21 11.45 11.58
C ALA A 114 12.02 12.71 11.95
N ASP A 115 12.89 13.19 11.05
CA ASP A 115 13.93 14.21 11.29
C ASP A 115 13.81 15.42 10.33
N VAL A 116 12.61 15.70 9.82
CA VAL A 116 12.35 16.90 9.01
C VAL A 116 12.08 18.08 9.96
N PRO A 117 12.89 19.15 9.91
CA PRO A 117 12.63 20.35 10.71
C PRO A 117 11.24 20.91 10.39
N LEU A 118 10.50 21.37 11.41
CA LEU A 118 9.18 22.00 11.25
C LEU A 118 9.19 23.13 10.21
N VAL A 119 10.26 23.92 10.14
CA VAL A 119 10.42 25.00 9.15
C VAL A 119 10.39 24.50 7.70
N CYS A 120 10.70 23.23 7.44
CA CYS A 120 10.60 22.61 6.11
C CYS A 120 9.20 22.08 5.80
N LEU A 121 8.26 22.14 6.75
CA LEU A 121 6.86 21.74 6.62
C LEU A 121 5.89 22.92 6.70
N CYS A 122 6.39 24.09 7.13
CA CYS A 122 5.72 25.39 7.08
C CYS A 122 6.03 26.14 5.78
#